data_AF-B3NB89-F1
#
_entry.id   AF-B3NB89-F1
#
_cell.length_a   1.000
_cell.length_b   1.000
_cell.length_c   1.000
_cell.angle_alpha   90.00
_cell.angle_beta   90.00
_cell.angle_gamma   90.00
#
_symmetry.space_group_name_H-M   'P 1'
#
loop_
_entity.id
_entity.type
_entity.pdbx_description
1 polymer ?
#
loop_
_entity_poly.entity_id
_entity_poly.type
_entity_poly.pdbx_seq_one_letter_code
_entity_poly.pdbx_strand_id
1 'polypeptide(L)'
;MLALGRTVTVGAFSAPVLSIRLATSTKTKTKTNVHKQPQTDVRFLLRNFGKLAQNSITPSSTPPAAVGRATREVTDQQQIIRRFHNSAGGNSRYSASTIMTSYHKELLLTDYDIMGFDLDSTLLRYNLHEMSALIYQVLKQFLVEQKGYDRDLLSQSLNLDFLQKGLFLDGPRGNVLKLSSEAQILRATHGTRLLSDAEVQAIYGRDRRWEITTAFYRDPLSTWNGAASTQMRSLLDYFDMPSALVFAQAVDQVDREKKPSAGEEYQVWQDVQAGLMNIYSRDHFTNDKSLYFKSMRAEPERFVLPTNPSVMNWLGELRKSGKKLFLLTGSNVDFANLTATQALGQDWRKYFDFVVTYAKKPGFFTMQRPFMHVDVGKLAELPQEAKDIQAGEIYSQGNWHQLHAAMAGMLRKEPSQAKALYFGDNIIQDVYTPVKHRDFDAVAIAEELLLEDGKYPYAAELDSQLWGPYFALDCTPTLWSSFISSYAQLCVPSVEQVAQTAPDKRIICHNPYGFSPRLPKELETVQLKSSWRG
;
A
#
# COMPACT_ATOMS: atom_id res chain seq x y z
N MET A 1 9.21 8.10 2.44
CA MET A 1 10.18 9.22 2.35
C MET A 1 10.17 9.98 3.66
N LEU A 2 11.27 9.91 4.41
CA LEU A 2 11.58 10.78 5.55
C LEU A 2 12.69 11.74 5.10
N ALA A 3 12.50 13.04 5.33
CA ALA A 3 13.53 14.05 5.16
C ALA A 3 14.36 14.14 6.44
N LEU A 4 15.68 13.96 6.36
CA LEU A 4 16.61 14.35 7.42
C LEU A 4 17.78 15.13 6.83
N GLY A 5 18.08 16.23 7.51
CA GLY A 5 18.87 17.35 7.03
C GLY A 5 20.38 17.09 6.95
N ARG A 6 21.00 17.86 6.07
CA ARG A 6 22.44 17.96 5.87
C ARG A 6 23.12 18.63 7.07
N THR A 7 24.18 18.01 7.58
CA THR A 7 25.22 18.67 8.37
C THR A 7 26.38 19.05 7.44
N VAL A 8 26.73 20.34 7.42
CA VAL A 8 27.89 20.88 6.69
C VAL A 8 29.07 20.97 7.66
N THR A 9 30.19 20.39 7.28
CA THR A 9 31.50 20.51 7.93
C THR A 9 32.20 21.81 7.53
N VAL A 10 32.78 22.48 8.51
CA VAL A 10 33.49 23.77 8.42
C VAL A 10 34.93 23.53 7.98
N GLY A 11 35.37 24.18 6.91
CA GLY A 11 36.77 24.30 6.50
C GLY A 11 37.18 25.76 6.47
N ALA A 12 38.09 26.15 7.35
CA ALA A 12 38.63 27.49 7.53
C ALA A 12 39.61 27.86 6.42
N PHE A 13 39.54 29.08 5.88
CA PHE A 13 40.70 29.80 5.35
C PHE A 13 40.52 31.32 5.48
N SER A 14 41.68 31.97 5.61
CA SER A 14 42.04 33.27 6.17
C SER A 14 41.62 34.52 5.38
N ALA A 15 41.34 35.60 6.11
CA ALA A 15 41.28 36.99 5.62
C ALA A 15 42.69 37.61 5.46
N PRO A 16 42.83 38.76 4.77
CA PRO A 16 42.86 40.01 5.54
C PRO A 16 42.17 41.25 4.91
N VAL A 17 41.50 41.99 5.80
CA VAL A 17 41.43 43.46 6.03
C VAL A 17 41.63 44.45 4.86
N LEU A 18 40.64 45.33 4.63
CA LEU A 18 40.86 46.79 4.55
C LEU A 18 39.59 47.60 4.93
N SER A 19 39.82 48.68 5.68
CA SER A 19 38.87 49.60 6.33
C SER A 19 38.30 50.69 5.41
N ILE A 20 37.18 51.33 5.81
CA ILE A 20 36.81 52.78 5.73
C ILE A 20 35.30 52.89 6.11
N ARG A 21 34.90 53.43 7.29
CA ARG A 21 34.44 54.82 7.63
C ARG A 21 33.34 55.36 6.68
N LEU A 22 32.28 56.08 7.05
CA LEU A 22 31.57 56.53 8.28
C LEU A 22 30.38 57.41 7.78
N ALA A 23 29.26 57.52 8.51
CA ALA A 23 28.25 58.64 8.56
C ALA A 23 26.79 58.10 8.61
N THR A 24 26.14 57.98 9.79
CA THR A 24 25.38 58.96 10.59
C THR A 24 24.06 59.47 9.99
N SER A 25 22.92 59.17 10.62
CA SER A 25 22.09 60.19 11.31
C SER A 25 20.91 59.56 12.10
N THR A 26 20.35 60.36 12.98
CA THR A 26 19.70 60.14 14.28
C THR A 26 18.17 59.98 14.32
N LYS A 27 17.72 59.23 15.36
CA LYS A 27 16.58 59.42 16.31
C LYS A 27 15.22 59.90 15.76
N THR A 28 14.10 59.25 16.12
CA THR A 28 13.39 59.51 17.40
C THR A 28 12.31 58.46 17.70
N LYS A 29 12.08 58.20 19.01
CA LYS A 29 10.98 57.41 19.57
C LYS A 29 9.82 58.32 19.99
N THR A 30 8.58 57.89 19.77
CA THR A 30 7.45 58.22 20.67
C THR A 30 6.39 57.10 20.63
N LYS A 31 5.85 56.77 21.79
CA LYS A 31 4.96 55.63 22.11
C LYS A 31 3.48 55.96 21.83
N THR A 32 2.67 54.97 21.47
CA THR A 32 1.32 54.73 22.05
C THR A 32 0.80 53.30 21.76
N ASN A 33 0.49 52.59 22.86
CA ASN A 33 -0.54 51.56 23.16
C ASN A 33 -1.12 50.69 22.02
N VAL A 34 -0.87 49.38 22.00
CA VAL A 34 -1.54 48.27 22.75
C VAL A 34 -2.99 47.99 22.28
N HIS A 35 -3.13 46.92 21.50
CA HIS A 35 -4.15 45.88 21.70
C HIS A 35 -3.53 44.51 21.39
N LYS A 36 -3.56 43.63 22.40
CA LYS A 36 -3.07 42.23 22.40
C LYS A 36 -4.27 41.30 22.42
N GLN A 37 -4.21 40.21 21.64
CA GLN A 37 -4.37 38.79 22.04
C GLN A 37 -4.77 37.90 20.84
N PRO A 38 -4.54 36.56 20.86
CA PRO A 38 -3.25 35.90 21.09
C PRO A 38 -2.98 34.76 20.08
N GLN A 39 -1.70 34.55 19.75
CA GLN A 39 -1.21 33.27 19.22
C GLN A 39 -1.12 32.27 20.37
N THR A 40 -1.66 31.07 20.20
CA THR A 40 -1.44 29.92 21.10
C THR A 40 -0.43 28.96 20.49
N ASP A 41 0.75 28.94 21.10
CA ASP A 41 1.83 27.98 20.88
C ASP A 41 1.46 26.58 21.36
N VAL A 42 1.60 25.59 20.47
CA VAL A 42 1.53 24.16 20.78
C VAL A 42 2.95 23.65 21.04
N ARG A 43 3.45 23.88 22.26
CA ARG A 43 4.62 23.18 22.83
C ARG A 43 4.49 23.05 24.34
N PHE A 44 3.59 22.17 24.78
CA PHE A 44 3.65 21.62 26.13
C PHE A 44 2.85 20.33 26.17
N LEU A 45 3.54 19.18 26.08
CA LEU A 45 3.16 17.87 26.63
C LEU A 45 4.24 16.87 26.21
N LEU A 46 4.61 15.97 27.14
CA LEU A 46 5.62 14.91 27.05
C LEU A 46 7.04 15.25 27.53
N ARG A 47 7.15 15.70 28.78
CA ARG A 47 8.23 15.27 29.68
C ARG A 47 7.59 14.78 30.99
N ASN A 48 8.00 13.58 31.41
CA ASN A 48 7.83 12.93 32.71
C ASN A 48 7.10 11.60 32.66
N PHE A 49 7.84 10.51 32.40
CA PHE A 49 7.62 9.25 33.09
C PHE A 49 8.97 8.67 33.49
N GLY A 50 9.34 8.92 34.74
CA GLY A 50 10.46 8.30 35.42
C GLY A 50 10.09 8.17 36.88
N LYS A 51 10.19 6.94 37.38
CA LYS A 51 10.06 6.48 38.78
C LYS A 51 8.64 6.28 39.30
N LEU A 52 8.25 5.01 39.39
CA LEU A 52 7.54 4.40 40.52
C LEU A 52 7.61 2.87 40.39
N ALA A 53 8.63 2.27 40.97
CA ALA A 53 8.67 0.85 41.28
C ALA A 53 9.68 0.63 42.40
N GLN A 54 9.19 0.47 43.62
CA GLN A 54 9.84 -0.32 44.67
C GLN A 54 8.89 -0.55 45.84
N ASN A 55 9.04 -1.75 46.40
CA ASN A 55 8.43 -2.34 47.58
C ASN A 55 7.15 -3.14 47.31
N SER A 56 6.99 -4.44 47.58
CA SER A 56 7.81 -5.63 47.90
C SER A 56 6.86 -6.57 48.69
N ILE A 57 7.15 -7.88 48.67
CA ILE A 57 6.71 -8.95 49.60
C ILE A 57 5.53 -9.82 49.14
N THR A 58 5.89 -11.01 48.63
CA THR A 58 5.21 -12.31 48.83
C THR A 58 5.90 -13.04 50.01
N PRO A 59 5.29 -14.04 50.69
CA PRO A 59 5.31 -15.42 50.16
C PRO A 59 4.07 -16.31 50.44
N SER A 60 3.76 -17.14 49.43
CA SER A 60 3.24 -18.53 49.42
C SER A 60 2.63 -19.23 50.66
N SER A 61 1.51 -19.94 50.46
CA SER A 61 1.40 -21.43 50.63
C SER A 61 0.00 -21.97 50.23
N THR A 62 -0.02 -23.27 49.90
CA THR A 62 -0.96 -24.09 49.10
C THR A 62 -2.16 -24.70 49.89
N PRO A 63 -3.14 -25.40 49.23
CA PRO A 63 -4.54 -25.71 49.67
C PRO A 63 -4.66 -27.15 50.28
N PRO A 64 -5.80 -27.91 50.35
CA PRO A 64 -7.21 -27.73 49.88
C PRO A 64 -8.34 -28.31 50.81
N ALA A 65 -9.55 -28.53 50.22
CA ALA A 65 -10.71 -29.33 50.67
C ALA A 65 -11.84 -28.55 51.39
N ALA A 66 -13.16 -28.82 51.27
CA ALA A 66 -13.97 -29.77 50.49
C ALA A 66 -15.47 -29.40 50.69
N VAL A 67 -16.31 -29.76 49.70
CA VAL A 67 -17.72 -30.25 49.79
C VAL A 67 -18.82 -29.34 50.40
N GLY A 68 -19.92 -29.14 49.68
CA GLY A 68 -21.19 -28.69 50.30
C GLY A 68 -22.33 -28.22 49.39
N ARG A 69 -23.06 -29.17 48.81
CA ARG A 69 -24.47 -29.15 48.35
C ARG A 69 -25.35 -27.87 48.46
N ALA A 70 -25.93 -27.51 47.31
CA ALA A 70 -27.33 -27.15 47.01
C ALA A 70 -28.23 -26.46 48.05
N THR A 71 -28.88 -25.35 47.63
CA THR A 71 -30.35 -25.23 47.53
C THR A 71 -30.76 -23.99 46.71
N ARG A 72 -31.79 -24.16 45.88
CA ARG A 72 -32.58 -23.10 45.23
C ARG A 72 -33.30 -22.27 46.28
N GLU A 73 -33.39 -20.96 46.07
CA GLU A 73 -34.57 -20.18 46.45
C GLU A 73 -34.74 -19.00 45.48
N VAL A 74 -35.97 -18.89 44.98
CA VAL A 74 -36.49 -17.82 44.13
C VAL A 74 -37.21 -16.86 45.07
N THR A 75 -36.89 -15.58 45.03
CA THR A 75 -37.83 -14.53 45.45
C THR A 75 -37.50 -13.19 44.80
N ASP A 76 -38.56 -12.40 44.70
CA ASP A 76 -38.82 -11.33 43.75
C ASP A 76 -38.04 -10.02 43.88
N GLN A 77 -37.99 -9.36 42.72
CA GLN A 77 -38.07 -7.93 42.44
C GLN A 77 -37.95 -6.94 43.61
N GLN A 78 -36.96 -6.05 43.51
CA GLN A 78 -37.14 -4.63 43.86
C GLN A 78 -36.33 -3.74 42.92
N GLN A 79 -37.07 -2.94 42.14
CA GLN A 79 -36.59 -1.87 41.29
C GLN A 79 -35.98 -0.74 42.15
N ILE A 80 -34.74 -0.35 41.84
CA ILE A 80 -34.24 1.00 42.13
C ILE A 80 -33.65 1.58 40.85
N ILE A 81 -34.33 2.61 40.38
CA ILE A 81 -34.03 3.46 39.23
C ILE A 81 -32.68 4.15 39.45
N ARG A 82 -31.72 3.92 38.53
CA ARG A 82 -30.59 4.83 38.32
C ARG A 82 -30.63 5.34 36.88
N ARG A 83 -31.02 6.60 36.75
CA ARG A 83 -30.89 7.41 35.53
C ARG A 83 -29.43 7.47 35.13
N PHE A 84 -29.09 6.97 33.96
CA PHE A 84 -27.86 7.32 33.26
C PHE A 84 -28.20 7.97 31.93
N HIS A 85 -27.51 9.08 31.67
CA HIS A 85 -27.64 9.94 30.52
C HIS A 85 -27.44 9.17 29.21
N ASN A 86 -28.44 9.21 28.34
CA ASN A 86 -28.32 8.83 26.93
C ASN A 86 -27.48 9.88 26.20
N SER A 87 -26.24 9.56 25.86
CA SER A 87 -25.57 10.14 24.68
C SER A 87 -25.88 9.24 23.48
N ALA A 88 -26.64 9.76 22.52
CA ALA A 88 -27.02 9.06 21.31
C ALA A 88 -25.78 8.68 20.48
N GLY A 89 -25.37 7.42 20.56
CA GLY A 89 -24.56 6.77 19.54
C GLY A 89 -25.47 6.47 18.34
N GLY A 90 -25.18 7.07 17.20
CA GLY A 90 -25.87 6.78 15.95
C GLY A 90 -25.66 5.31 15.57
N ASN A 91 -26.68 4.49 15.78
CA ASN A 91 -26.74 3.14 15.23
C ASN A 91 -26.66 3.26 13.70
N SER A 92 -25.56 2.76 13.14
CA SER A 92 -25.41 2.53 11.70
C SER A 92 -26.57 1.67 11.23
N ARG A 93 -27.32 2.16 10.23
CA ARG A 93 -28.41 1.43 9.57
C ARG A 93 -27.81 0.37 8.65
N TYR A 94 -27.40 -0.76 9.21
CA TYR A 94 -27.36 -2.01 8.46
C TYR A 94 -28.60 -2.82 8.87
N SER A 95 -29.56 -2.91 7.95
CA SER A 95 -30.74 -3.75 8.12
C SER A 95 -30.30 -5.20 8.34
N ALA A 96 -30.82 -5.83 9.40
CA ALA A 96 -30.63 -7.25 9.71
C ALA A 96 -31.13 -8.21 8.59
N SER A 97 -31.65 -7.68 7.47
CA SER A 97 -31.98 -8.43 6.26
C SER A 97 -30.76 -8.86 5.43
N THR A 98 -29.55 -8.37 5.71
CA THR A 98 -28.31 -8.83 5.05
C THR A 98 -27.77 -10.15 5.62
N ILE A 99 -28.41 -10.70 6.66
CA ILE A 99 -28.10 -12.03 7.24
C ILE A 99 -28.91 -13.13 6.53
N MET A 100 -29.22 -12.92 5.25
CA MET A 100 -29.34 -14.02 4.29
C MET A 100 -28.18 -13.82 3.33
N THR A 101 -27.17 -14.68 3.45
CA THR A 101 -26.04 -14.77 2.52
C THR A 101 -26.57 -14.77 1.09
N SER A 102 -26.48 -13.65 0.37
CA SER A 102 -26.54 -13.72 -1.08
C SER A 102 -25.38 -14.62 -1.48
N TYR A 103 -25.67 -15.74 -2.14
CA TYR A 103 -24.65 -16.67 -2.64
C TYR A 103 -23.71 -16.02 -3.68
N HIS A 104 -23.95 -14.74 -4.00
CA HIS A 104 -23.37 -13.96 -5.08
C HIS A 104 -23.09 -12.54 -4.58
N LYS A 105 -21.88 -12.02 -4.87
CA LYS A 105 -21.62 -10.58 -4.88
C LYS A 105 -22.05 -9.98 -6.22
N GLU A 106 -22.54 -8.76 -6.19
CA GLU A 106 -23.03 -8.07 -7.39
C GLU A 106 -22.53 -6.63 -7.41
N LEU A 107 -22.24 -6.13 -8.61
CA LEU A 107 -21.81 -4.75 -8.83
C LEU A 107 -22.70 -4.10 -9.88
N LEU A 108 -23.32 -2.97 -9.52
CA LEU A 108 -24.00 -2.08 -10.45
C LEU A 108 -23.24 -0.78 -10.51
N LEU A 109 -22.65 -0.52 -11.67
CA LEU A 109 -21.90 0.70 -11.92
C LEU A 109 -22.82 1.93 -11.84
N THR A 110 -24.12 1.79 -12.07
CA THR A 110 -25.14 2.84 -11.91
C THR A 110 -25.29 3.34 -10.48
N ASP A 111 -24.88 2.57 -9.47
CA ASP A 111 -24.96 2.97 -8.06
C ASP A 111 -23.88 3.99 -7.66
N TYR A 112 -22.90 4.22 -8.54
CA TYR A 112 -21.75 5.10 -8.31
C TYR A 112 -21.78 6.30 -9.24
N ASP A 113 -21.49 7.46 -8.67
CA ASP A 113 -21.40 8.73 -9.40
C ASP A 113 -19.98 9.02 -9.88
N ILE A 114 -19.01 8.57 -9.09
CA ILE A 114 -17.58 8.84 -9.26
C ILE A 114 -16.86 7.50 -9.42
N MET A 115 -15.96 7.42 -10.40
CA MET A 115 -15.11 6.23 -10.59
C MET A 115 -13.66 6.65 -10.72
N GLY A 116 -12.81 6.05 -9.89
CA GLY A 116 -11.39 6.28 -9.92
C GLY A 116 -10.63 5.05 -10.37
N PHE A 117 -9.47 5.28 -10.97
CA PHE A 117 -8.61 4.22 -11.44
C PHE A 117 -7.18 4.49 -11.00
N ASP A 118 -6.47 3.48 -10.53
CA ASP A 118 -5.01 3.49 -10.60
C ASP A 118 -4.55 3.33 -12.06
N LEU A 119 -3.29 3.70 -12.31
CA LEU A 119 -2.68 3.58 -13.62
C LEU A 119 -1.95 2.25 -13.77
N ASP A 120 -0.83 2.13 -13.06
CA ASP A 120 0.16 1.08 -13.21
C ASP A 120 -0.44 -0.24 -12.70
N SER A 121 -0.33 -1.31 -13.50
CA SER A 121 -0.95 -2.63 -13.23
C SER A 121 -2.47 -2.65 -13.09
N THR A 122 -3.15 -1.55 -13.39
CA THR A 122 -4.62 -1.41 -13.30
C THR A 122 -5.24 -1.08 -14.66
N LEU A 123 -5.00 0.14 -15.17
CA LEU A 123 -5.42 0.54 -16.51
C LEU A 123 -4.44 0.08 -17.58
N LEU A 124 -3.15 0.01 -17.24
CA LEU A 124 -2.12 -0.55 -18.09
C LEU A 124 -1.47 -1.77 -17.44
N ARG A 125 -0.85 -2.62 -18.27
CA ARG A 125 -0.08 -3.78 -17.82
C ARG A 125 1.36 -3.68 -18.29
N TYR A 126 2.24 -4.35 -17.57
CA TYR A 126 3.64 -4.46 -17.92
C TYR A 126 3.94 -5.80 -18.58
N ASN A 127 4.93 -5.81 -19.45
CA ASN A 127 5.57 -7.05 -19.87
C ASN A 127 6.40 -7.58 -18.68
N LEU A 128 5.81 -8.49 -17.90
CA LEU A 128 6.41 -8.96 -16.64
C LEU A 128 7.78 -9.62 -16.84
N HIS A 129 8.01 -10.26 -17.99
CA HIS A 129 9.30 -10.84 -18.34
C HIS A 129 10.40 -9.77 -18.39
N GLU A 130 10.18 -8.74 -19.21
CA GLU A 130 11.15 -7.66 -19.41
C GLU A 130 11.30 -6.78 -18.17
N MET A 131 10.19 -6.47 -17.51
CA MET A 131 10.16 -5.62 -16.32
C MET A 131 10.87 -6.29 -15.13
N SER A 132 10.57 -7.56 -14.86
CA SER A 132 11.19 -8.31 -13.75
C SER A 132 12.69 -8.46 -13.96
N ALA A 133 13.12 -8.77 -15.20
CA ALA A 133 14.53 -8.86 -15.55
C ALA A 133 15.28 -7.54 -15.36
N LEU A 134 14.69 -6.43 -15.81
CA LEU A 134 15.29 -5.10 -15.65
C LEU A 134 15.42 -4.72 -14.17
N ILE A 135 14.36 -4.83 -13.38
CA ILE A 135 14.39 -4.47 -11.95
C ILE A 135 15.40 -5.34 -11.20
N TYR A 136 15.39 -6.65 -11.45
CA TYR A 136 16.35 -7.60 -10.88
C TYR A 136 17.79 -7.19 -11.18
N GLN A 137 18.12 -6.91 -12.45
CA GLN A 137 19.46 -6.51 -12.86
C GLN A 137 19.89 -5.20 -12.19
N VAL A 138 19.03 -4.17 -12.21
CA VAL A 138 19.37 -2.85 -11.66
C VAL A 138 19.58 -2.91 -10.15
N LEU A 139 18.75 -3.67 -9.43
CA LEU A 139 18.91 -3.83 -7.97
C LEU A 139 20.22 -4.53 -7.61
N LYS A 140 20.58 -5.62 -8.32
CA LYS A 140 21.86 -6.29 -8.07
C LYS A 140 23.05 -5.38 -8.37
N GLN A 141 23.00 -4.63 -9.47
CA GLN A 141 24.03 -3.65 -9.79
C GLN A 141 24.19 -2.62 -8.68
N PHE A 142 23.08 -2.10 -8.17
CA PHE A 142 23.10 -1.13 -7.07
C PHE A 142 23.74 -1.71 -5.80
N LEU A 143 23.39 -2.94 -5.41
CA LEU A 143 23.99 -3.58 -4.24
C LEU A 143 25.51 -3.75 -4.38
N VAL A 144 25.98 -4.18 -5.55
CA VAL A 144 27.42 -4.35 -5.77
C VAL A 144 28.15 -3.01 -5.81
N GLU A 145 27.67 -2.05 -6.60
CA GLU A 145 28.38 -0.79 -6.83
C GLU A 145 28.28 0.20 -5.66
N GLN A 146 27.13 0.26 -5.00
CA GLN A 146 26.83 1.30 -4.01
C GLN A 146 26.85 0.78 -2.58
N LYS A 147 26.65 -0.53 -2.38
CA LYS A 147 26.58 -1.16 -1.05
C LYS A 147 27.73 -2.12 -0.76
N GLY A 148 28.56 -2.40 -1.75
CA GLY A 148 29.80 -3.17 -1.58
C GLY A 148 29.58 -4.68 -1.45
N TYR A 149 28.47 -5.21 -1.96
CA TYR A 149 28.30 -6.66 -2.10
C TYR A 149 29.28 -7.19 -3.17
N ASP A 150 29.80 -8.39 -2.97
CA ASP A 150 30.65 -9.10 -3.93
C ASP A 150 30.01 -9.19 -5.34
N ARG A 151 30.86 -9.17 -6.37
CA ARG A 151 30.47 -9.19 -7.78
C ARG A 151 29.81 -10.51 -8.18
N ASP A 152 29.99 -11.59 -7.42
CA ASP A 152 29.30 -12.87 -7.60
C ASP A 152 27.77 -12.73 -7.54
N LEU A 153 27.24 -11.67 -6.92
CA LEU A 153 25.80 -11.39 -6.98
C LEU A 153 25.34 -11.11 -8.43
N LEU A 154 26.16 -10.47 -9.25
CA LEU A 154 25.83 -10.17 -10.65
C LEU A 154 25.72 -11.44 -11.50
N SER A 155 26.47 -12.51 -11.15
CA SER A 155 26.44 -13.78 -11.88
C SER A 155 25.24 -14.67 -11.54
N GLN A 156 24.53 -14.38 -10.45
CA GLN A 156 23.31 -15.11 -10.09
C GLN A 156 22.22 -14.96 -11.16
N SER A 157 21.48 -16.04 -11.42
CA SER A 157 20.38 -16.05 -12.39
C SER A 157 19.06 -15.56 -11.78
N LEU A 158 18.22 -14.99 -12.64
CA LEU A 158 16.82 -14.69 -12.31
C LEU A 158 16.03 -16.01 -12.27
N ASN A 159 15.74 -16.49 -11.07
CA ASN A 159 14.83 -17.62 -10.89
C ASN A 159 13.39 -17.10 -10.80
N LEU A 160 12.64 -17.20 -11.92
CA LEU A 160 11.25 -16.77 -11.98
C LEU A 160 10.35 -17.53 -10.99
N ASP A 161 10.67 -18.79 -10.70
CA ASP A 161 9.92 -19.60 -9.73
C ASP A 161 10.01 -19.04 -8.29
N PHE A 162 10.99 -18.18 -8.01
CA PHE A 162 11.09 -17.48 -6.71
C PHE A 162 10.20 -16.23 -6.63
N LEU A 163 9.75 -15.70 -7.77
CA LEU A 163 8.98 -14.45 -7.80
C LEU A 163 7.53 -14.72 -7.43
N GLN A 164 7.00 -13.89 -6.53
CA GLN A 164 5.58 -13.86 -6.23
C GLN A 164 5.23 -12.53 -5.57
N LYS A 165 4.18 -11.86 -6.08
CA LYS A 165 3.55 -10.72 -5.41
C LYS A 165 2.97 -11.19 -4.08
N GLY A 166 3.04 -10.35 -3.05
CA GLY A 166 2.43 -10.61 -1.75
C GLY A 166 3.30 -11.37 -0.74
N LEU A 167 4.58 -11.56 -1.02
CA LEU A 167 5.54 -12.08 -0.04
C LEU A 167 5.94 -11.01 0.98
N PHE A 168 6.47 -11.45 2.11
CA PHE A 168 6.95 -10.61 3.20
C PHE A 168 8.44 -10.84 3.45
N LEU A 169 9.22 -9.78 3.50
CA LEU A 169 10.63 -9.83 3.91
C LEU A 169 10.70 -9.65 5.43
N ASP A 170 11.31 -10.60 6.13
CA ASP A 170 11.79 -10.46 7.50
C ASP A 170 13.26 -10.05 7.44
N GLY A 171 13.48 -8.73 7.41
CA GLY A 171 14.79 -8.10 7.31
C GLY A 171 15.75 -8.57 8.41
N PRO A 172 15.38 -8.52 9.70
CA PRO A 172 16.23 -8.95 10.80
C PRO A 172 16.74 -10.39 10.68
N ARG A 173 15.94 -11.32 10.14
CA ARG A 173 16.29 -12.74 10.08
C ARG A 173 16.75 -13.22 8.71
N GLY A 174 16.74 -12.38 7.69
CA GLY A 174 17.10 -12.78 6.32
C GLY A 174 16.09 -13.73 5.67
N ASN A 175 14.82 -13.68 6.10
CA ASN A 175 13.80 -14.64 5.63
C ASN A 175 12.78 -14.00 4.68
N VAL A 176 12.22 -14.81 3.78
CA VAL A 176 11.08 -14.46 2.93
C VAL A 176 9.90 -15.33 3.34
N LEU A 177 8.72 -14.73 3.54
CA LEU A 177 7.56 -15.38 4.15
C LEU A 177 6.32 -15.29 3.25
N LYS A 178 5.55 -16.37 3.23
CA LYS A 178 4.17 -16.41 2.70
C LYS A 178 3.20 -16.67 3.84
N LEU A 179 2.13 -15.87 3.91
CA LEU A 179 1.22 -15.84 5.05
C LEU A 179 -0.18 -16.35 4.71
N SER A 180 -0.81 -17.00 5.69
CA SER A 180 -2.23 -17.36 5.67
C SER A 180 -3.14 -16.16 5.91
N SER A 181 -4.44 -16.35 5.73
CA SER A 181 -5.51 -15.41 6.09
C SER A 181 -5.46 -14.92 7.54
N GLU A 182 -4.83 -15.67 8.45
CA GLU A 182 -4.72 -15.37 9.87
C GLU A 182 -3.29 -14.99 10.30
N ALA A 183 -2.42 -14.62 9.35
CA ALA A 183 -1.02 -14.27 9.56
C ALA A 183 -0.13 -15.40 10.09
N GLN A 184 -0.49 -16.66 9.85
CA GLN A 184 0.41 -17.78 10.08
C GLN A 184 1.36 -17.93 8.89
N ILE A 185 2.62 -18.23 9.16
CA ILE A 185 3.64 -18.45 8.13
C ILE A 185 3.38 -19.82 7.51
N LEU A 186 2.83 -19.83 6.28
CA LEU A 186 2.57 -21.05 5.52
C LEU A 186 3.84 -21.63 4.93
N ARG A 187 4.71 -20.75 4.42
CA ARG A 187 5.98 -21.13 3.78
C ARG A 187 7.02 -20.04 4.02
N ALA A 188 8.27 -20.43 4.15
CA ALA A 188 9.37 -19.50 4.35
C ALA A 188 10.67 -19.99 3.71
N THR A 189 11.52 -19.06 3.29
CA THR A 189 12.92 -19.32 2.93
C THR A 189 13.83 -18.52 3.85
N HIS A 190 15.04 -19.03 4.07
CA HIS A 190 16.17 -18.25 4.57
C HIS A 190 17.13 -18.07 3.41
N GLY A 191 17.37 -16.82 3.02
CA GLY A 191 17.92 -16.56 1.69
C GLY A 191 17.10 -17.26 0.62
N THR A 192 17.75 -17.99 -0.28
CA THR A 192 17.05 -18.79 -1.31
C THR A 192 16.65 -20.20 -0.86
N ARG A 193 17.08 -20.63 0.32
CA ARG A 193 16.83 -21.99 0.82
C ARG A 193 15.47 -22.11 1.50
N LEU A 194 14.65 -23.04 1.03
CA LEU A 194 13.38 -23.37 1.67
C LEU A 194 13.60 -23.88 3.11
N LEU A 195 12.83 -23.34 4.05
CA LEU A 195 12.83 -23.78 5.44
C LEU A 195 11.82 -24.92 5.64
N SER A 196 12.22 -25.94 6.39
CA SER A 196 11.33 -26.98 6.89
C SER A 196 10.35 -26.44 7.94
N ASP A 197 9.23 -27.12 8.16
CA ASP A 197 8.28 -26.74 9.21
C ASP A 197 8.92 -26.70 10.60
N ALA A 198 9.89 -27.58 10.88
CA ALA A 198 10.62 -27.59 12.14
C ALA A 198 11.50 -26.33 12.30
N GLU A 199 12.16 -25.87 11.24
CA GLU A 199 12.93 -24.63 11.24
C GLU A 199 12.01 -23.41 11.41
N VAL A 200 10.88 -23.36 10.70
CA VAL A 200 9.90 -22.27 10.85
C VAL A 200 9.39 -22.20 12.29
N GLN A 201 9.06 -23.33 12.91
CA GLN A 201 8.63 -23.36 14.31
C GLN A 201 9.75 -23.00 15.29
N ALA A 202 10.99 -23.35 15.00
CA ALA A 202 12.13 -22.94 15.81
C ALA A 202 12.35 -21.42 15.78
N ILE A 203 12.13 -20.78 14.62
CA ILE A 203 12.34 -19.35 14.42
C ILE A 203 11.15 -18.51 14.92
N TYR A 204 9.91 -18.93 14.62
CA TYR A 204 8.69 -18.16 14.81
C TYR A 204 7.73 -18.77 15.86
N GLY A 205 8.20 -19.75 16.62
CA GLY A 205 7.40 -20.46 17.61
C GLY A 205 6.39 -21.45 17.00
N ARG A 206 5.74 -22.23 17.87
CA ARG A 206 4.81 -23.31 17.47
C ARG A 206 3.63 -22.80 16.64
N ASP A 207 3.18 -21.57 16.91
CA ASP A 207 2.05 -20.96 16.20
C ASP A 207 2.43 -20.43 14.81
N ARG A 208 3.73 -20.46 14.46
CA ARG A 208 4.31 -19.98 13.20
C ARG A 208 3.93 -18.53 12.93
N ARG A 209 4.04 -17.67 13.94
CA ARG A 209 3.62 -16.25 13.86
C ARG A 209 4.77 -15.34 14.21
N TRP A 210 4.81 -14.21 13.52
CA TRP A 210 5.65 -13.09 13.89
C TRP A 210 4.76 -11.91 14.29
N GLU A 211 5.07 -11.28 15.44
CA GLU A 211 4.31 -10.15 15.97
C GLU A 211 4.13 -9.03 14.95
N ILE A 212 5.14 -8.75 14.11
CA ILE A 212 5.05 -7.70 13.08
C ILE A 212 4.04 -8.08 11.98
N THR A 213 4.05 -9.32 11.50
CA THR A 213 3.04 -9.79 10.53
C THR A 213 1.64 -9.87 11.14
N THR A 214 1.54 -10.12 12.45
CA THR A 214 0.26 -10.09 13.17
C THR A 214 -0.26 -8.65 13.30
N ALA A 215 0.63 -7.68 13.53
CA ALA A 215 0.28 -6.26 13.52
C ALA A 215 -0.17 -5.81 12.13
N PHE A 216 0.54 -6.19 11.07
CA PHE A 216 0.13 -5.96 9.67
C PHE A 216 -1.26 -6.53 9.39
N TYR A 217 -1.53 -7.76 9.80
CA TYR A 217 -2.84 -8.39 9.60
C TYR A 217 -3.98 -7.61 10.27
N ARG A 218 -3.76 -7.08 11.47
CA ARG A 218 -4.77 -6.28 12.19
C ARG A 218 -4.97 -4.89 11.57
N ASP A 219 -3.87 -4.26 11.20
CA ASP A 219 -3.85 -2.97 10.53
C ASP A 219 -2.61 -2.88 9.63
N PRO A 220 -2.74 -3.07 8.30
CA PRO A 220 -1.63 -2.98 7.36
C PRO A 220 -0.88 -1.64 7.41
N LEU A 221 -1.55 -0.55 7.84
CA LEU A 221 -0.92 0.76 7.93
C LEU A 221 0.01 0.88 9.14
N SER A 222 -0.14 0.01 10.14
CA SER A 222 0.71 0.00 11.35
C SER A 222 2.18 -0.29 11.05
N THR A 223 2.47 -0.98 9.95
CA THR A 223 3.83 -1.30 9.52
C THR A 223 4.31 -0.46 8.33
N TRP A 224 3.51 0.51 7.87
CA TRP A 224 3.83 1.31 6.69
C TRP A 224 4.97 2.30 6.94
N ASN A 225 5.15 2.73 8.20
CA ASN A 225 6.19 3.64 8.64
C ASN A 225 6.74 3.22 10.02
N GLY A 226 7.77 3.92 10.50
CA GLY A 226 8.32 3.70 11.84
C GLY A 226 9.15 2.42 11.96
N ALA A 227 9.37 1.96 13.20
CA ALA A 227 10.29 0.85 13.49
C ALA A 227 9.86 -0.50 12.87
N ALA A 228 8.58 -0.71 12.62
CA ALA A 228 8.12 -1.93 11.94
C ALA A 228 8.51 -1.92 10.45
N SER A 229 8.43 -0.75 9.79
CA SER A 229 8.80 -0.60 8.36
C SER A 229 10.29 -0.81 8.07
N THR A 230 11.15 -0.72 9.08
CA THR A 230 12.59 -1.01 8.96
C THR A 230 12.89 -2.49 9.14
N GLN A 231 11.96 -3.26 9.70
CA GLN A 231 12.13 -4.69 9.96
C GLN A 231 11.43 -5.55 8.90
N MET A 232 10.31 -5.09 8.36
CA MET A 232 9.48 -5.87 7.45
C MET A 232 9.08 -5.09 6.21
N ARG A 233 9.06 -5.77 5.07
CA ARG A 233 8.46 -5.28 3.82
C ARG A 233 7.44 -6.28 3.30
N SER A 234 6.21 -5.83 3.06
CA SER A 234 5.28 -6.52 2.17
C SER A 234 5.58 -6.12 0.73
N LEU A 235 5.74 -7.10 -0.16
CA LEU A 235 5.91 -6.87 -1.59
C LEU A 235 4.54 -6.87 -2.24
N LEU A 236 4.05 -5.70 -2.64
CA LEU A 236 2.62 -5.50 -2.92
C LEU A 236 2.31 -5.34 -4.40
N ASP A 237 3.32 -5.19 -5.26
CA ASP A 237 3.15 -4.92 -6.69
C ASP A 237 4.30 -5.50 -7.52
N TYR A 238 4.20 -5.40 -8.84
CA TYR A 238 5.21 -5.96 -9.74
C TYR A 238 6.52 -5.14 -9.78
N PHE A 239 6.55 -3.92 -9.21
CA PHE A 239 7.76 -3.11 -9.12
C PHE A 239 8.67 -3.53 -7.97
N ASP A 240 8.12 -4.12 -6.91
CA ASP A 240 8.89 -4.61 -5.77
C ASP A 240 9.01 -6.15 -5.70
N MET A 241 8.19 -6.90 -6.44
CA MET A 241 8.27 -8.36 -6.53
C MET A 241 9.68 -8.91 -6.80
N PRO A 242 10.48 -8.41 -7.78
CA PRO A 242 11.82 -8.93 -8.04
C PRO A 242 12.81 -8.72 -6.88
N SER A 243 12.52 -7.79 -5.97
CA SER A 243 13.38 -7.53 -4.82
C SER A 243 13.43 -8.70 -3.83
N ALA A 244 12.44 -9.60 -3.83
CA ALA A 244 12.45 -10.81 -3.02
C ALA A 244 13.68 -11.67 -3.30
N LEU A 245 13.94 -11.94 -4.60
CA LEU A 245 15.06 -12.78 -5.01
C LEU A 245 16.40 -12.08 -4.78
N VAL A 246 16.48 -10.77 -5.05
CA VAL A 246 17.71 -10.00 -4.78
C VAL A 246 18.04 -10.00 -3.30
N PHE A 247 17.05 -9.78 -2.43
CA PHE A 247 17.19 -9.88 -0.99
C PHE A 247 17.67 -11.28 -0.57
N ALA A 248 17.02 -12.33 -1.07
CA ALA A 248 17.36 -13.72 -0.75
C ALA A 248 18.80 -14.10 -1.16
N GLN A 249 19.21 -13.75 -2.37
CA GLN A 249 20.57 -14.04 -2.87
C GLN A 249 21.65 -13.23 -2.12
N ALA A 250 21.34 -12.01 -1.71
CA ALA A 250 22.22 -11.19 -0.90
C ALA A 250 22.35 -11.74 0.54
N VAL A 251 21.27 -12.31 1.11
CA VAL A 251 21.34 -13.06 2.38
C VAL A 251 22.25 -14.29 2.24
N ASP A 252 22.07 -15.09 1.19
CA ASP A 252 22.93 -16.28 0.94
C ASP A 252 24.42 -15.89 0.87
N GLN A 253 24.73 -14.72 0.32
CA GLN A 253 26.08 -14.22 0.24
C GLN A 253 26.62 -13.79 1.61
N VAL A 254 25.82 -13.07 2.40
CA VAL A 254 26.17 -12.72 3.79
C VAL A 254 26.47 -13.96 4.61
N ASP A 255 25.70 -15.03 4.45
CA ASP A 255 25.93 -16.31 5.12
C ASP A 255 27.27 -16.94 4.74
N ARG A 256 27.64 -16.91 3.45
CA ARG A 256 28.92 -17.46 2.98
C ARG A 256 30.12 -16.67 3.51
N GLU A 257 30.02 -15.35 3.52
CA GLU A 257 31.14 -14.44 3.82
C GLU A 257 31.31 -14.15 5.31
N LYS A 258 30.23 -13.76 5.98
CA LYS A 258 30.26 -13.27 7.37
C LYS A 258 29.94 -14.35 8.38
N LYS A 259 29.14 -15.35 7.99
CA LYS A 259 28.60 -16.40 8.88
C LYS A 259 28.05 -15.78 10.18
N PRO A 260 26.98 -14.97 10.07
CA PRO A 260 26.45 -14.22 11.22
C PRO A 260 26.20 -15.13 12.42
N SER A 261 26.51 -14.63 13.62
CA SER A 261 26.25 -15.40 14.84
C SER A 261 24.74 -15.54 15.08
N ALA A 262 24.33 -16.57 15.82
CA ALA A 262 22.92 -16.76 16.15
C ALA A 262 22.35 -15.50 16.85
N GLY A 263 21.33 -14.90 16.24
CA GLY A 263 20.68 -13.68 16.73
C GLY A 263 21.27 -12.36 16.22
N GLU A 264 22.31 -12.40 15.39
CA GLU A 264 22.79 -11.22 14.66
C GLU A 264 21.80 -10.85 13.55
N GLU A 265 21.41 -9.58 13.47
CA GLU A 265 20.41 -9.11 12.50
C GLU A 265 21.04 -8.76 11.15
N TYR A 266 20.38 -9.16 10.06
CA TYR A 266 20.79 -8.81 8.70
C TYR A 266 20.45 -7.34 8.38
N GLN A 267 21.31 -6.70 7.58
CA GLN A 267 21.11 -5.34 7.06
C GLN A 267 20.72 -5.32 5.57
N VAL A 268 20.48 -6.49 4.98
CA VAL A 268 20.23 -6.66 3.55
C VAL A 268 18.98 -5.90 3.10
N TRP A 269 17.92 -5.91 3.92
CA TRP A 269 16.68 -5.21 3.58
C TRP A 269 16.90 -3.70 3.43
N GLN A 270 17.65 -3.08 4.33
CA GLN A 270 17.95 -1.64 4.32
C GLN A 270 18.72 -1.26 3.04
N ASP A 271 19.60 -2.14 2.58
CA ASP A 271 20.36 -1.94 1.35
C ASP A 271 19.50 -2.11 0.09
N VAL A 272 18.67 -3.16 0.05
CA VAL A 272 17.69 -3.37 -1.05
C VAL A 272 16.69 -2.23 -1.10
N GLN A 273 16.20 -1.76 0.05
CA GLN A 273 15.31 -0.61 0.15
C GLN A 273 15.97 0.67 -0.40
N ALA A 274 17.23 0.91 -0.07
CA ALA A 274 17.99 2.02 -0.65
C ALA A 274 18.12 1.91 -2.17
N GLY A 275 18.27 0.68 -2.70
CA GLY A 275 18.25 0.40 -4.13
C GLY A 275 16.92 0.75 -4.77
N LEU A 276 15.80 0.26 -4.23
CA LEU A 276 14.45 0.60 -4.71
C LEU A 276 14.21 2.11 -4.69
N MET A 277 14.64 2.80 -3.63
CA MET A 277 14.56 4.27 -3.54
C MET A 277 15.42 4.98 -4.58
N ASN A 278 16.56 4.40 -4.96
CA ASN A 278 17.42 4.95 -6.01
C ASN A 278 16.81 4.74 -7.40
N ILE A 279 16.31 3.53 -7.69
CA ILE A 279 15.70 3.18 -8.97
C ILE A 279 14.51 4.08 -9.28
N TYR A 280 13.61 4.23 -8.31
CA TYR A 280 12.33 4.94 -8.47
C TYR A 280 12.37 6.39 -7.98
N SER A 281 13.56 6.96 -7.76
CA SER A 281 13.69 8.38 -7.42
C SER A 281 13.18 9.24 -8.59
N ARG A 282 12.23 10.14 -8.31
CA ARG A 282 11.65 11.06 -9.32
C ARG A 282 12.73 11.84 -10.07
N ASP A 283 13.75 12.30 -9.35
CA ASP A 283 14.85 13.07 -9.91
C ASP A 283 15.69 12.25 -10.90
N HIS A 284 15.60 10.92 -10.89
CA HIS A 284 16.39 10.04 -11.76
C HIS A 284 15.72 9.73 -13.09
N PHE A 285 14.47 10.14 -13.31
CA PHE A 285 13.77 9.84 -14.56
C PHE A 285 14.48 10.45 -15.77
N THR A 286 14.87 11.73 -15.69
CA THR A 286 15.39 12.51 -16.84
C THR A 286 16.92 12.57 -16.95
N ASN A 287 17.67 12.12 -15.94
CA ASN A 287 19.13 12.35 -15.86
C ASN A 287 19.99 11.08 -16.01
N ASP A 288 19.41 10.00 -16.53
CA ASP A 288 20.08 8.72 -16.82
C ASP A 288 20.70 8.01 -15.61
N LYS A 289 20.49 8.49 -14.37
CA LYS A 289 21.03 7.84 -13.16
C LYS A 289 20.34 6.51 -12.83
N SER A 290 19.06 6.40 -13.17
CA SER A 290 18.31 5.15 -13.04
C SER A 290 18.34 4.42 -14.37
N LEU A 291 19.08 3.31 -14.43
CA LEU A 291 19.09 2.45 -15.62
C LEU A 291 17.68 1.95 -15.96
N TYR A 292 16.84 1.73 -14.93
CA TYR A 292 15.43 1.42 -15.13
C TYR A 292 14.71 2.50 -15.94
N PHE A 293 14.74 3.76 -15.50
CA PHE A 293 14.06 4.84 -16.23
C PHE A 293 14.71 5.13 -17.58
N LYS A 294 16.03 4.96 -17.70
CA LYS A 294 16.73 5.08 -18.98
C LYS A 294 16.23 4.05 -19.99
N SER A 295 16.14 2.77 -19.61
CA SER A 295 15.61 1.70 -20.46
C SER A 295 14.14 1.93 -20.81
N MET A 296 13.30 2.28 -19.82
CA MET A 296 11.88 2.58 -20.04
C MET A 296 11.66 3.74 -21.02
N ARG A 297 12.48 4.79 -20.98
CA ARG A 297 12.39 5.92 -21.92
C ARG A 297 12.86 5.56 -23.32
N ALA A 298 13.84 4.68 -23.44
CA ALA A 298 14.42 4.29 -24.72
C ALA A 298 13.48 3.40 -25.53
N GLU A 299 12.81 2.45 -24.86
CA GLU A 299 11.97 1.42 -25.51
C GLU A 299 10.68 1.17 -24.68
N PRO A 300 9.80 2.16 -24.47
CA PRO A 300 8.63 2.01 -23.61
C PRO A 300 7.71 0.85 -24.02
N GLU A 301 7.58 0.57 -25.31
CA GLU A 301 6.79 -0.52 -25.89
C GLU A 301 7.27 -1.92 -25.52
N ARG A 302 8.55 -2.06 -25.17
CA ARG A 302 9.12 -3.32 -24.70
C ARG A 302 8.58 -3.70 -23.33
N PHE A 303 8.33 -2.69 -22.48
CA PHE A 303 7.99 -2.87 -21.08
C PHE A 303 6.50 -2.62 -20.78
N VAL A 304 5.84 -1.75 -21.52
CA VAL A 304 4.45 -1.34 -21.28
C VAL A 304 3.56 -1.86 -22.40
N LEU A 305 2.60 -2.72 -22.03
CA LEU A 305 1.70 -3.34 -22.97
C LEU A 305 0.58 -2.39 -23.40
N PRO A 306 0.18 -2.39 -24.68
CA PRO A 306 -0.98 -1.65 -25.12
C PRO A 306 -2.24 -2.16 -24.42
N THR A 307 -3.09 -1.23 -24.00
CA THR A 307 -4.37 -1.55 -23.38
C THR A 307 -5.40 -1.86 -24.45
N ASN A 308 -6.26 -2.86 -24.19
CA ASN A 308 -7.31 -3.21 -25.14
C ASN A 308 -8.22 -1.99 -25.40
N PRO A 309 -8.49 -1.61 -26.66
CA PRO A 309 -9.35 -0.47 -26.99
C PRO A 309 -10.74 -0.50 -26.36
N SER A 310 -11.27 -1.69 -26.03
CA SER A 310 -12.54 -1.86 -25.31
C SER A 310 -12.55 -1.13 -23.96
N VAL A 311 -11.43 -1.09 -23.23
CA VAL A 311 -11.31 -0.36 -21.96
C VAL A 311 -11.49 1.13 -22.19
N MET A 312 -10.81 1.70 -23.19
CA MET A 312 -10.91 3.13 -23.51
C MET A 312 -12.31 3.50 -24.00
N ASN A 313 -12.93 2.65 -24.81
CA ASN A 313 -14.33 2.82 -25.23
C ASN A 313 -15.28 2.83 -24.02
N TRP A 314 -15.10 1.89 -23.10
CA TRP A 314 -15.90 1.77 -21.88
C TRP A 314 -15.73 2.98 -20.95
N LEU A 315 -14.50 3.49 -20.76
CA LEU A 315 -14.29 4.76 -20.04
C LEU A 315 -15.07 5.92 -20.71
N GLY A 316 -15.10 5.95 -22.05
CA GLY A 316 -15.90 6.90 -22.82
C GLY A 316 -17.41 6.76 -22.56
N GLU A 317 -17.93 5.53 -22.48
CA GLU A 317 -19.34 5.25 -22.17
C GLU A 317 -19.71 5.67 -20.74
N LEU A 318 -18.83 5.41 -19.76
CA LEU A 318 -19.02 5.87 -18.39
C LEU A 318 -19.17 7.39 -18.33
N ARG A 319 -18.31 8.14 -19.02
CA ARG A 319 -18.43 9.61 -19.11
C ARG A 319 -19.73 10.04 -19.76
N LYS A 320 -20.11 9.41 -20.88
CA LYS A 320 -21.38 9.71 -21.59
C LYS A 320 -22.59 9.46 -20.70
N SER A 321 -22.52 8.51 -19.77
CA SER A 321 -23.57 8.25 -18.78
C SER A 321 -23.64 9.27 -17.63
N GLY A 322 -22.77 10.29 -17.64
CA GLY A 322 -22.77 11.39 -16.66
C GLY A 322 -21.84 11.18 -15.47
N LYS A 323 -21.11 10.06 -15.41
CA LYS A 323 -20.17 9.75 -14.32
C LYS A 323 -18.93 10.64 -14.38
N LYS A 324 -18.34 10.91 -13.20
CA LYS A 324 -17.06 11.63 -13.09
C LYS A 324 -15.92 10.65 -12.89
N LEU A 325 -14.89 10.77 -13.72
CA LEU A 325 -13.77 9.85 -13.72
C LEU A 325 -12.51 10.54 -13.22
N PHE A 326 -11.69 9.84 -12.44
CA PHE A 326 -10.36 10.32 -12.06
C PHE A 326 -9.28 9.24 -12.22
N LEU A 327 -8.08 9.67 -12.58
CA LEU A 327 -6.88 8.83 -12.52
C LEU A 327 -6.08 9.21 -11.27
N LEU A 328 -5.66 8.21 -10.49
CA LEU A 328 -4.88 8.41 -9.27
C LEU A 328 -3.70 7.44 -9.23
N THR A 329 -2.50 7.92 -9.54
CA THR A 329 -1.28 7.09 -9.60
C THR A 329 -0.23 7.53 -8.57
N GLY A 330 0.53 6.55 -8.07
CA GLY A 330 1.74 6.77 -7.28
C GLY A 330 2.92 7.32 -8.11
N SER A 331 2.86 7.15 -9.43
CA SER A 331 3.90 7.55 -10.37
C SER A 331 4.02 9.07 -10.50
N ASN A 332 5.24 9.56 -10.67
CA ASN A 332 5.48 10.98 -10.98
C ASN A 332 4.93 11.31 -12.38
N VAL A 333 4.58 12.58 -12.60
CA VAL A 333 3.91 13.03 -13.84
C VAL A 333 4.63 12.65 -15.13
N ASP A 334 5.97 12.65 -15.13
CA ASP A 334 6.79 12.30 -16.29
C ASP A 334 6.69 10.81 -16.65
N PHE A 335 6.89 9.93 -15.66
CA PHE A 335 6.75 8.49 -15.84
C PHE A 335 5.31 8.09 -16.14
N ALA A 336 4.32 8.66 -15.42
CA ALA A 336 2.91 8.42 -15.69
C ALA A 336 2.50 8.87 -17.10
N ASN A 337 3.02 10.00 -17.59
CA ASN A 337 2.79 10.42 -18.95
C ASN A 337 3.39 9.44 -19.96
N LEU A 338 4.62 8.97 -19.75
CA LEU A 338 5.29 8.01 -20.64
C LEU A 338 4.49 6.70 -20.74
N THR A 339 4.17 6.09 -19.60
CA THR A 339 3.50 4.78 -19.54
C THR A 339 2.05 4.88 -20.03
N ALA A 340 1.30 5.90 -19.60
CA ALA A 340 -0.08 6.10 -20.06
C ALA A 340 -0.16 6.39 -21.56
N THR A 341 0.77 7.20 -22.11
CA THR A 341 0.78 7.49 -23.56
C THR A 341 1.06 6.23 -24.37
N GLN A 342 1.99 5.38 -23.90
CA GLN A 342 2.31 4.12 -24.54
C GLN A 342 1.14 3.13 -24.47
N ALA A 343 0.49 2.99 -23.32
CA ALA A 343 -0.55 1.98 -23.10
C ALA A 343 -1.93 2.40 -23.61
N LEU A 344 -2.32 3.65 -23.36
CA LEU A 344 -3.69 4.17 -23.50
C LEU A 344 -3.83 5.11 -24.72
N GLY A 345 -2.71 5.51 -25.34
CA GLY A 345 -2.65 6.43 -26.47
C GLY A 345 -2.50 7.91 -26.07
N GLN A 346 -2.12 8.76 -27.03
CA GLN A 346 -1.73 10.17 -26.80
C GLN A 346 -2.78 11.02 -26.07
N ASP A 347 -4.06 10.78 -26.33
CA ASP A 347 -5.16 11.57 -25.79
C ASP A 347 -5.73 11.02 -24.47
N TRP A 348 -5.06 10.07 -23.81
CA TRP A 348 -5.61 9.35 -22.65
C TRP A 348 -6.21 10.26 -21.56
N ARG A 349 -5.69 11.48 -21.41
CA ARG A 349 -6.16 12.46 -20.43
C ARG A 349 -7.63 12.85 -20.60
N LYS A 350 -8.15 12.84 -21.83
CA LYS A 350 -9.54 13.27 -22.12
C LYS A 350 -10.61 12.40 -21.46
N TYR A 351 -10.23 11.21 -21.00
CA TYR A 351 -11.12 10.27 -20.33
C TYR A 351 -11.30 10.61 -18.83
N PHE A 352 -10.51 11.52 -18.26
CA PHE A 352 -10.55 11.81 -16.83
C PHE A 352 -10.90 13.28 -16.58
N ASP A 353 -11.77 13.52 -15.60
CA ASP A 353 -12.07 14.86 -15.09
C ASP A 353 -10.96 15.36 -14.18
N PHE A 354 -10.24 14.47 -13.51
CA PHE A 354 -9.03 14.79 -12.73
C PHE A 354 -7.95 13.75 -12.95
N VAL A 355 -6.71 14.21 -13.09
CA VAL A 355 -5.52 13.35 -13.07
C VAL A 355 -4.64 13.75 -11.91
N VAL A 356 -4.42 12.82 -10.99
CA VAL A 356 -3.58 13.03 -9.81
C VAL A 356 -2.39 12.08 -9.88
N THR A 357 -1.21 12.69 -10.01
CA THR A 357 0.09 12.01 -10.06
C THR A 357 0.78 12.11 -8.71
N TYR A 358 1.78 11.27 -8.49
CA TYR A 358 2.55 11.21 -7.24
C TYR A 358 1.66 11.29 -5.99
N ALA A 359 0.56 10.54 -6.00
CA ALA A 359 -0.52 10.64 -5.03
C ALA A 359 -0.06 10.32 -3.59
N LYS A 360 1.09 9.63 -3.43
CA LYS A 360 1.62 9.17 -2.14
C LYS A 360 0.57 8.36 -1.35
N LYS A 361 -0.07 7.42 -2.04
CA LYS A 361 -0.92 6.37 -1.42
C LYS A 361 -0.09 5.61 -0.36
N PRO A 362 -0.73 5.06 0.69
CA PRO A 362 -2.12 5.21 1.13
C PRO A 362 -2.42 6.59 1.75
N GLY A 363 -1.42 7.47 1.86
CA GLY A 363 -1.53 8.79 2.46
C GLY A 363 -2.57 9.70 1.80
N PHE A 364 -2.81 9.56 0.49
CA PHE A 364 -3.88 10.28 -0.23
C PHE A 364 -5.26 10.07 0.41
N PHE A 365 -5.53 8.84 0.84
CA PHE A 365 -6.80 8.44 1.44
C PHE A 365 -6.82 8.63 2.95
N THR A 366 -5.73 8.97 3.62
CA THR A 366 -5.67 9.01 5.10
C THR A 366 -5.25 10.36 5.66
N MET A 367 -4.55 11.17 4.87
CA MET A 367 -4.02 12.48 5.26
C MET A 367 -4.66 13.61 4.45
N GLN A 368 -4.50 14.86 4.91
CA GLN A 368 -4.96 16.06 4.19
C GLN A 368 -3.77 16.84 3.61
N ARG A 369 -3.01 16.21 2.71
CA ARG A 369 -1.91 16.91 2.02
C ARG A 369 -2.47 17.86 0.97
N PRO A 370 -1.86 19.04 0.75
CA PRO A 370 -2.28 19.94 -0.31
C PRO A 370 -2.04 19.30 -1.68
N PHE A 371 -2.85 19.69 -2.66
CA PHE A 371 -2.54 19.46 -4.06
C PHE A 371 -1.41 20.40 -4.48
N MET A 372 -0.52 19.92 -5.34
CA MET A 372 0.53 20.73 -5.95
C MET A 372 0.22 20.92 -7.43
N HIS A 373 0.50 22.12 -7.95
CA HIS A 373 0.39 22.37 -9.40
C HIS A 373 1.42 21.55 -10.17
N VAL A 374 1.08 21.23 -11.42
CA VAL A 374 1.95 20.52 -12.36
C VAL A 374 2.12 21.37 -13.61
N ASP A 375 3.36 21.61 -14.02
CA ASP A 375 3.66 22.15 -15.35
C ASP A 375 3.53 21.00 -16.35
N VAL A 376 2.41 20.94 -17.07
CA VAL A 376 2.11 19.86 -18.03
C VAL A 376 3.08 19.90 -19.22
N GLY A 377 3.58 21.07 -19.60
CA GLY A 377 4.54 21.21 -20.70
C GLY A 377 5.91 20.66 -20.35
N LYS A 378 6.34 20.83 -19.09
CA LYS A 378 7.61 20.29 -18.58
C LYS A 378 7.48 18.92 -17.90
N LEU A 379 6.26 18.43 -17.70
CA LEU A 379 5.95 17.24 -16.89
C LEU A 379 6.66 17.28 -15.53
N ALA A 380 6.45 18.37 -14.79
CA ALA A 380 7.10 18.58 -13.49
C ALA A 380 6.14 19.13 -12.44
N GLU A 381 6.28 18.65 -11.20
CA GLU A 381 5.62 19.23 -10.03
C GLU A 381 6.20 20.63 -9.75
N LEU A 382 5.31 21.60 -9.52
CA LEU A 382 5.67 22.95 -9.09
C LEU A 382 5.59 23.04 -7.56
N PRO A 383 6.40 23.91 -6.92
CA PRO A 383 6.39 24.09 -5.47
C PRO A 383 5.13 24.83 -4.96
N GLN A 384 4.23 25.22 -5.86
CA GLN A 384 3.01 25.96 -5.54
C GLN A 384 1.86 25.01 -5.20
N GLU A 385 1.29 25.19 -4.01
CA GLU A 385 0.06 24.52 -3.60
C GLU A 385 -1.13 25.04 -4.39
N ALA A 386 -1.96 24.13 -4.89
CA ALA A 386 -3.25 24.43 -5.50
C ALA A 386 -4.30 24.57 -4.40
N LYS A 387 -4.79 25.80 -4.19
CA LYS A 387 -5.84 26.08 -3.19
C LYS A 387 -7.19 25.49 -3.58
N ASP A 388 -7.51 25.62 -4.87
CA ASP A 388 -8.70 25.06 -5.49
C ASP A 388 -8.26 24.23 -6.69
N ILE A 389 -8.82 23.03 -6.83
CA ILE A 389 -8.57 22.14 -7.96
C ILE A 389 -9.67 22.29 -9.01
N GLN A 390 -9.28 22.23 -10.28
CA GLN A 390 -10.18 22.42 -11.42
C GLN A 390 -10.22 21.17 -12.30
N ALA A 391 -11.40 20.88 -12.84
CA ALA A 391 -11.59 19.74 -13.74
C ALA A 391 -10.79 19.96 -15.05
N GLY A 392 -10.22 18.87 -15.57
CA GLY A 392 -9.37 18.87 -16.76
C GLY A 392 -7.89 19.13 -16.48
N GLU A 393 -7.53 19.48 -15.24
CA GLU A 393 -6.14 19.74 -14.85
C GLU A 393 -5.44 18.49 -14.28
N ILE A 394 -4.11 18.54 -14.28
CA ILE A 394 -3.24 17.54 -13.67
C ILE A 394 -2.67 18.13 -12.38
N TYR A 395 -2.78 17.37 -11.30
CA TYR A 395 -2.19 17.72 -10.02
C TYR A 395 -1.20 16.66 -9.55
N SER A 396 -0.36 17.06 -8.59
CA SER A 396 0.51 16.14 -7.85
C SER A 396 0.11 16.10 -6.38
N GLN A 397 0.28 14.94 -5.73
CA GLN A 397 -0.06 14.71 -4.31
C GLN A 397 -1.56 14.89 -4.01
N GLY A 398 -1.92 15.75 -3.06
CA GLY A 398 -3.30 16.00 -2.66
C GLY A 398 -3.90 14.99 -1.67
N ASN A 399 -5.22 15.03 -1.58
CA ASN A 399 -6.01 14.19 -0.70
C ASN A 399 -7.41 13.91 -1.26
N TRP A 400 -8.00 12.79 -0.81
CA TRP A 400 -9.33 12.39 -1.25
C TRP A 400 -10.42 13.40 -0.88
N HIS A 401 -10.36 14.04 0.29
CA HIS A 401 -11.44 14.91 0.74
C HIS A 401 -11.68 16.09 -0.22
N GLN A 402 -10.60 16.77 -0.62
CA GLN A 402 -10.67 17.87 -1.59
C GLN A 402 -11.07 17.36 -2.99
N LEU A 403 -10.54 16.22 -3.45
CA LEU A 403 -10.90 15.64 -4.75
C LEU A 403 -12.39 15.24 -4.81
N HIS A 404 -12.88 14.60 -3.76
CA HIS A 404 -14.27 14.18 -3.63
C HIS A 404 -15.21 15.38 -3.61
N ALA A 405 -14.88 16.42 -2.85
CA ALA A 405 -15.66 17.65 -2.81
C ALA A 405 -15.74 18.34 -4.18
N ALA A 406 -14.62 18.43 -4.90
CA ALA A 406 -14.61 19.00 -6.24
C ALA A 406 -15.51 18.21 -7.22
N MET A 407 -15.38 16.88 -7.24
CA MET A 407 -16.20 16.02 -8.11
C MET A 407 -17.69 16.01 -7.72
N ALA A 408 -18.01 16.01 -6.43
CA ALA A 408 -19.39 16.13 -5.94
C ALA A 408 -20.00 17.48 -6.36
N GLY A 409 -19.22 18.57 -6.29
CA GLY A 409 -19.61 19.89 -6.79
C GLY A 409 -19.95 19.88 -8.28
N MET A 410 -19.15 19.18 -9.12
CA MET A 410 -19.46 19.00 -10.56
C MET A 410 -20.78 18.26 -10.79
N LEU A 411 -21.17 17.39 -9.87
CA LEU A 411 -22.43 16.64 -9.90
C LEU A 411 -23.59 17.39 -9.22
N ARG A 412 -23.33 18.57 -8.64
CA ARG A 412 -24.29 19.33 -7.80
C ARG A 412 -24.85 18.49 -6.66
N LYS A 413 -23.98 17.68 -6.04
CA LYS A 413 -24.27 16.82 -4.89
C LYS A 413 -23.42 17.24 -3.70
N GLU A 414 -23.92 17.00 -2.49
CA GLU A 414 -23.08 17.00 -1.31
C GLU A 414 -22.10 15.81 -1.37
N PRO A 415 -20.86 15.93 -0.84
CA PRO A 415 -19.89 14.83 -0.89
C PRO A 415 -20.43 13.51 -0.29
N SER A 416 -21.19 13.57 0.80
CA SER A 416 -21.81 12.39 1.44
C SER A 416 -22.84 11.66 0.58
N GLN A 417 -23.28 12.27 -0.53
CA GLN A 417 -24.25 11.69 -1.47
C GLN A 417 -23.61 11.25 -2.79
N ALA A 418 -22.36 11.62 -3.05
CA ALA A 418 -21.64 11.27 -4.27
C ALA A 418 -20.83 10.00 -4.05
N LYS A 419 -21.41 8.84 -4.38
CA LYS A 419 -20.77 7.54 -4.15
C LYS A 419 -19.60 7.31 -5.11
N ALA A 420 -18.50 6.77 -4.59
CA ALA A 420 -17.28 6.54 -5.35
C ALA A 420 -16.87 5.06 -5.37
N LEU A 421 -16.41 4.60 -6.54
CA LEU A 421 -15.83 3.27 -6.77
C LEU A 421 -14.37 3.43 -7.23
N TYR A 422 -13.43 2.71 -6.63
CA TYR A 422 -12.02 2.76 -7.01
C TYR A 422 -11.50 1.43 -7.53
N PHE A 423 -10.80 1.44 -8.66
CA PHE A 423 -10.16 0.28 -9.28
C PHE A 423 -8.66 0.36 -9.02
N GLY A 424 -8.05 -0.70 -8.49
CA GLY A 424 -6.60 -0.76 -8.29
C GLY A 424 -6.09 -2.17 -7.99
N ASP A 425 -4.80 -2.39 -8.23
CA ASP A 425 -4.14 -3.69 -8.05
C ASP A 425 -3.51 -3.85 -6.67
N ASN A 426 -3.10 -2.75 -6.04
CA ASN A 426 -2.47 -2.82 -4.73
C ASN A 426 -3.52 -3.02 -3.63
N ILE A 427 -3.65 -4.26 -3.17
CA ILE A 427 -4.67 -4.67 -2.20
C ILE A 427 -4.69 -3.80 -0.93
N ILE A 428 -3.54 -3.26 -0.51
CA ILE A 428 -3.50 -2.38 0.66
C ILE A 428 -3.84 -0.94 0.30
N GLN A 429 -3.15 -0.39 -0.70
CA GLN A 429 -3.23 1.04 -1.01
C GLN A 429 -4.52 1.43 -1.73
N ASP A 430 -5.07 0.52 -2.54
CA ASP A 430 -6.19 0.80 -3.45
C ASP A 430 -7.48 0.07 -3.08
N VAL A 431 -7.41 -0.97 -2.25
CA VAL A 431 -8.59 -1.71 -1.82
C VAL A 431 -8.85 -1.49 -0.33
N TYR A 432 -7.97 -1.99 0.55
CA TYR A 432 -8.14 -1.87 2.00
C TYR A 432 -8.25 -0.41 2.45
N THR A 433 -7.29 0.43 2.09
CA THR A 433 -7.19 1.80 2.62
C THR A 433 -8.41 2.65 2.29
N PRO A 434 -8.84 2.80 1.02
CA PRO A 434 -10.01 3.62 0.71
C PRO A 434 -11.27 3.07 1.36
N VAL A 435 -11.50 1.75 1.36
CA VAL A 435 -12.72 1.14 1.94
C VAL A 435 -12.74 1.24 3.47
N LYS A 436 -11.59 1.06 4.14
CA LYS A 436 -11.51 1.11 5.60
C LYS A 436 -11.61 2.53 6.14
N HIS A 437 -11.05 3.51 5.43
CA HIS A 437 -10.89 4.86 5.95
C HIS A 437 -11.84 5.88 5.31
N ARG A 438 -12.49 5.57 4.20
CA ARG A 438 -13.36 6.48 3.45
C ARG A 438 -14.63 5.74 2.97
N ASP A 439 -15.64 6.49 2.57
CA ASP A 439 -16.89 5.93 2.01
C ASP A 439 -16.71 5.55 0.52
N PHE A 440 -15.74 4.67 0.27
CA PHE A 440 -15.43 4.11 -1.04
C PHE A 440 -15.81 2.63 -1.09
N ASP A 441 -16.31 2.20 -2.23
CA ASP A 441 -16.22 0.80 -2.64
C ASP A 441 -15.00 0.62 -3.54
N ALA A 442 -14.47 -0.61 -3.59
CA ALA A 442 -13.30 -0.93 -4.39
C ALA A 442 -13.50 -2.18 -5.27
N VAL A 443 -12.86 -2.16 -6.44
CA VAL A 443 -12.63 -3.32 -7.31
C VAL A 443 -11.14 -3.63 -7.31
N ALA A 444 -10.79 -4.82 -6.85
CA ALA A 444 -9.41 -5.30 -6.86
C ALA A 444 -9.04 -5.83 -8.26
N ILE A 445 -7.90 -5.39 -8.78
CA ILE A 445 -7.29 -5.96 -9.99
C ILE A 445 -6.24 -6.98 -9.56
N ALA A 446 -6.38 -8.24 -9.99
CA ALA A 446 -5.43 -9.30 -9.68
C ALA A 446 -5.12 -10.11 -10.94
N GLU A 447 -4.02 -9.76 -11.61
CA GLU A 447 -3.57 -10.40 -12.85
C GLU A 447 -3.36 -11.92 -12.68
N GLU A 448 -3.12 -12.38 -11.45
CA GLU A 448 -3.00 -13.79 -11.07
C GLU A 448 -4.24 -14.61 -11.48
N LEU A 449 -5.42 -14.00 -11.60
CA LEU A 449 -6.63 -14.66 -12.09
C LEU A 449 -6.54 -15.10 -13.56
N LEU A 450 -5.63 -14.52 -14.35
CA LEU A 450 -5.42 -14.92 -15.75
C LEU A 450 -4.74 -16.29 -15.88
N LEU A 451 -4.16 -16.82 -14.81
CA LEU A 451 -3.53 -18.14 -14.81
C LEU A 451 -4.53 -19.28 -15.00
N GLU A 452 -5.80 -19.08 -14.65
CA GLU A 452 -6.83 -20.14 -14.68
C GLU A 452 -7.04 -20.75 -16.08
N ASP A 453 -6.84 -19.95 -17.14
CA ASP A 453 -7.04 -20.37 -18.52
C ASP A 453 -5.82 -21.11 -19.11
N GLY A 454 -4.70 -21.20 -18.37
CA GLY A 454 -3.48 -21.93 -18.74
C GLY A 454 -2.76 -21.41 -19.98
N LYS A 455 -3.16 -20.24 -20.50
CA LYS A 455 -2.63 -19.62 -21.72
C LYS A 455 -1.99 -18.26 -21.48
N TYR A 456 -1.86 -17.85 -20.22
CA TYR A 456 -1.32 -16.55 -19.90
C TYR A 456 0.19 -16.49 -20.18
N PRO A 457 0.69 -15.53 -20.98
CA PRO A 457 2.09 -15.51 -21.40
C PRO A 457 3.08 -15.30 -20.24
N TYR A 458 2.62 -14.76 -19.10
CA TYR A 458 3.46 -14.51 -17.92
C TYR A 458 3.24 -15.54 -16.81
N ALA A 459 2.85 -16.77 -17.17
CA ALA A 459 2.70 -17.84 -16.20
C ALA A 459 4.01 -18.16 -15.46
N ALA A 460 5.16 -18.05 -16.13
CA ALA A 460 6.46 -18.30 -15.49
C ALA A 460 6.77 -17.29 -14.37
N GLU A 461 6.33 -16.03 -14.53
CA GLU A 461 6.53 -14.95 -13.56
C GLU A 461 5.51 -14.97 -12.40
N LEU A 462 4.33 -15.57 -12.59
CA LEU A 462 3.22 -15.52 -11.63
C LEU A 462 2.85 -16.86 -10.98
N ASP A 463 3.10 -18.01 -11.64
CA ASP A 463 2.75 -19.35 -11.18
C ASP A 463 3.93 -20.08 -10.52
N SER A 464 4.39 -19.50 -9.40
CA SER A 464 5.48 -20.05 -8.60
C SER A 464 5.11 -21.41 -8.00
N GLN A 465 5.87 -22.45 -8.35
CA GLN A 465 5.86 -23.76 -7.72
C GLN A 465 6.51 -23.71 -6.33
N LEU A 466 7.56 -22.89 -6.15
CA LEU A 466 8.20 -22.70 -4.85
C LEU A 466 7.26 -22.11 -3.81
N TRP A 467 6.42 -21.13 -4.16
CA TRP A 467 5.51 -20.47 -3.22
C TRP A 467 4.09 -21.02 -3.31
N GLY A 468 3.73 -21.69 -4.41
CA GLY A 468 2.38 -22.10 -4.75
C GLY A 468 1.45 -20.92 -5.09
N PRO A 469 0.15 -21.16 -5.32
CA PRO A 469 -0.77 -20.16 -5.86
C PRO A 469 -0.96 -18.92 -4.96
N TYR A 470 -1.20 -17.76 -5.57
CA TYR A 470 -1.32 -16.47 -4.86
C TYR A 470 -2.48 -16.42 -3.86
N PHE A 471 -3.61 -17.07 -4.18
CA PHE A 471 -4.85 -16.97 -3.40
C PHE A 471 -4.96 -18.00 -2.27
N ALA A 472 -4.38 -19.18 -2.43
CA ALA A 472 -4.35 -20.22 -1.39
C ALA A 472 -3.16 -21.16 -1.58
N LEU A 473 -2.71 -21.76 -0.49
CA LEU A 473 -1.69 -22.80 -0.48
C LEU A 473 -2.19 -23.98 0.36
N ASP A 474 -2.17 -25.19 -0.20
CA ASP A 474 -2.58 -26.43 0.49
C ASP A 474 -3.95 -26.30 1.18
N CYS A 475 -4.95 -25.82 0.41
CA CYS A 475 -6.32 -25.52 0.88
C CYS A 475 -6.41 -24.48 2.02
N THR A 476 -5.35 -23.74 2.30
CA THR A 476 -5.33 -22.64 3.26
C THR A 476 -5.33 -21.31 2.52
N PRO A 477 -6.31 -20.42 2.72
CA PRO A 477 -6.34 -19.15 2.05
C PRO A 477 -5.15 -18.28 2.46
N THR A 478 -4.61 -17.52 1.52
CA THR A 478 -3.58 -16.53 1.83
C THR A 478 -4.19 -15.28 2.45
N LEU A 479 -3.34 -14.47 3.08
CA LEU A 479 -3.71 -13.15 3.56
C LEU A 479 -4.46 -12.33 2.50
N TRP A 480 -4.00 -12.38 1.25
CA TRP A 480 -4.52 -11.56 0.16
C TRP A 480 -5.94 -11.95 -0.24
N SER A 481 -6.24 -13.25 -0.33
CA SER A 481 -7.60 -13.71 -0.63
C SER A 481 -8.63 -13.23 0.40
N SER A 482 -8.27 -13.21 1.68
CA SER A 482 -9.13 -12.72 2.77
C SER A 482 -9.32 -11.20 2.71
N PHE A 483 -8.25 -10.44 2.45
CA PHE A 483 -8.33 -8.99 2.28
C PHE A 483 -9.21 -8.63 1.07
N ILE A 484 -8.99 -9.27 -0.07
CA ILE A 484 -9.81 -9.10 -1.28
C ILE A 484 -11.28 -9.41 -0.97
N SER A 485 -11.58 -10.58 -0.41
CA SER A 485 -12.95 -10.98 -0.12
C SER A 485 -13.64 -10.06 0.90
N SER A 486 -12.89 -9.43 1.80
CA SER A 486 -13.43 -8.57 2.85
C SER A 486 -13.62 -7.11 2.44
N TYR A 487 -12.74 -6.59 1.57
CA TYR A 487 -12.70 -5.16 1.25
C TYR A 487 -13.07 -4.84 -0.20
N ALA A 488 -12.95 -5.78 -1.14
CA ALA A 488 -13.37 -5.56 -2.51
C ALA A 488 -14.83 -5.98 -2.74
N GLN A 489 -15.56 -5.19 -3.52
CA GLN A 489 -16.84 -5.62 -4.08
C GLN A 489 -16.65 -6.69 -5.13
N LEU A 490 -15.57 -6.57 -5.90
CA LEU A 490 -15.22 -7.45 -6.99
C LEU A 490 -13.69 -7.58 -7.07
N CYS A 491 -13.20 -8.77 -7.42
CA CYS A 491 -11.83 -9.01 -7.84
C CYS A 491 -11.85 -9.55 -9.27
N VAL A 492 -11.15 -8.88 -10.18
CA VAL A 492 -11.08 -9.22 -11.61
C VAL A 492 -9.63 -9.29 -12.08
N PRO A 493 -9.33 -10.04 -13.14
CA PRO A 493 -8.00 -10.08 -13.73
C PRO A 493 -7.54 -8.74 -14.33
N SER A 494 -8.48 -7.91 -14.78
CA SER A 494 -8.19 -6.65 -15.46
C SER A 494 -9.44 -5.77 -15.53
N VAL A 495 -9.26 -4.47 -15.79
CA VAL A 495 -10.38 -3.56 -16.11
C VAL A 495 -11.12 -4.00 -17.39
N GLU A 496 -10.42 -4.65 -18.32
CA GLU A 496 -11.03 -5.24 -19.53
C GLU A 496 -12.13 -6.25 -19.19
N GLN A 497 -11.96 -7.06 -18.15
CA GLN A 497 -12.98 -8.01 -17.71
C GLN A 497 -14.29 -7.32 -17.30
N VAL A 498 -14.19 -6.14 -16.69
CA VAL A 498 -15.35 -5.32 -16.30
C VAL A 498 -15.95 -4.63 -17.53
N ALA A 499 -15.09 -4.15 -18.43
CA ALA A 499 -15.48 -3.46 -19.66
C ALA A 499 -16.25 -4.35 -20.67
N GLN A 500 -16.20 -5.68 -20.51
CA GLN A 500 -17.06 -6.61 -21.26
C GLN A 500 -18.56 -6.45 -20.93
N THR A 501 -18.88 -5.81 -19.79
CA THR A 501 -20.27 -5.55 -19.36
C THR A 501 -20.58 -4.07 -19.52
N ALA A 502 -21.68 -3.76 -20.23
CA ALA A 502 -22.11 -2.39 -20.44
C ALA A 502 -22.38 -1.67 -19.09
N PRO A 503 -22.10 -0.36 -18.96
CA PRO A 503 -22.24 0.37 -17.69
C PRO A 503 -23.59 0.33 -16.99
N ASP A 504 -24.68 0.07 -17.72
CA ASP A 504 -26.05 -0.04 -17.19
C ASP A 504 -26.42 -1.46 -16.74
N LYS A 505 -25.55 -2.44 -17.02
CA LYS A 505 -25.77 -3.84 -16.69
C LYS A 505 -25.14 -4.20 -15.34
N ARG A 506 -25.78 -5.16 -14.68
CA ARG A 506 -25.32 -5.75 -13.43
C ARG A 506 -24.24 -6.77 -13.71
N ILE A 507 -23.14 -6.70 -12.96
CA ILE A 507 -22.09 -7.72 -12.95
C ILE A 507 -22.38 -8.65 -11.77
N ILE A 508 -22.54 -9.94 -12.02
CA ILE A 508 -22.89 -10.95 -11.01
C ILE A 508 -21.70 -11.90 -10.83
N CYS A 509 -21.26 -12.09 -9.59
CA CYS A 509 -20.29 -13.11 -9.24
C CYS A 509 -21.00 -14.36 -8.76
N HIS A 510 -20.74 -15.50 -9.39
CA HIS A 510 -21.34 -16.76 -8.98
C HIS A 510 -20.69 -17.40 -7.73
N ASN A 511 -20.03 -16.59 -6.91
CA ASN A 511 -19.44 -17.00 -5.63
C ASN A 511 -19.61 -15.88 -4.57
N PRO A 512 -19.58 -16.21 -3.27
CA PRO A 512 -19.79 -15.25 -2.19
C PRO A 512 -18.58 -14.33 -1.93
N TYR A 513 -17.43 -14.61 -2.55
CA TYR A 513 -16.17 -13.94 -2.26
C TYR A 513 -15.88 -12.78 -3.21
N GLY A 514 -16.55 -12.73 -4.36
CA GLY A 514 -16.45 -11.64 -5.35
C GLY A 514 -15.35 -11.83 -6.37
N PHE A 515 -14.86 -13.05 -6.60
CA PHE A 515 -13.92 -13.31 -7.69
C PHE A 515 -14.66 -13.47 -9.02
N SER A 516 -14.19 -12.81 -10.06
CA SER A 516 -14.81 -12.81 -11.38
C SER A 516 -13.72 -12.86 -12.47
N PRO A 517 -13.91 -13.64 -13.56
CA PRO A 517 -15.17 -14.31 -13.96
C PRO A 517 -15.48 -15.59 -13.17
N ARG A 518 -14.51 -16.16 -12.45
CA ARG A 518 -14.66 -17.39 -11.69
C ARG A 518 -13.93 -17.29 -10.35
N LEU A 519 -14.22 -18.23 -9.45
CA LEU A 519 -13.49 -18.40 -8.22
C LEU A 519 -12.18 -19.15 -8.52
N PRO A 520 -11.01 -18.70 -7.99
CA PRO A 520 -9.79 -19.48 -8.06
C PRO A 520 -10.02 -20.91 -7.62
N LYS A 521 -9.54 -21.87 -8.40
CA LYS A 521 -9.73 -23.32 -8.16
C LYS A 521 -9.28 -23.72 -6.75
N GLU A 522 -8.22 -23.08 -6.27
CA GLU A 522 -7.64 -23.32 -4.96
C GLU A 522 -8.54 -22.87 -3.80
N LEU A 523 -9.52 -21.99 -4.07
CA LEU A 523 -10.51 -21.52 -3.10
C LEU A 523 -11.84 -22.29 -3.17
N GLU A 524 -12.08 -23.12 -4.18
CA GLU A 524 -13.33 -23.87 -4.33
C GLU A 524 -13.60 -24.83 -3.16
N THR A 525 -12.54 -25.36 -2.55
CA THR A 525 -12.63 -26.31 -1.43
C THR A 525 -12.58 -25.65 -0.07
N VAL A 526 -12.54 -24.30 -0.02
CA VAL A 526 -12.22 -23.56 1.19
C VAL A 526 -13.32 -22.58 1.58
N GLN A 527 -13.60 -22.50 2.88
CA GLN A 527 -14.41 -21.43 3.44
C GLN A 527 -13.52 -20.26 3.85
N LEU A 528 -13.55 -19.16 3.09
CA LEU A 528 -12.93 -17.92 3.54
C LEU A 528 -13.71 -17.41 4.75
N LYS A 529 -13.09 -17.46 5.93
CA LYS A 529 -13.60 -16.73 7.09
C LYS A 529 -13.41 -15.26 6.80
N SER A 530 -14.47 -14.47 6.85
CA SER A 530 -14.31 -13.02 6.75
C SER A 530 -13.31 -12.58 7.82
N SER A 531 -12.28 -11.83 7.44
CA SER A 531 -11.29 -11.27 8.38
C SER A 531 -11.90 -10.22 9.33
N TRP A 532 -13.22 -10.08 9.37
CA TRP A 532 -13.95 -9.19 10.26
C TRP A 532 -14.39 -9.89 11.55
N ARG A 533 -13.59 -9.71 12.59
CA ARG A 533 -14.07 -9.62 13.98
C ARG A 533 -13.62 -8.27 14.53
N GLY A 534 -14.45 -7.24 14.44
CA GLY A 534 -14.13 -5.93 15.00
C GLY A 534 -15.12 -4.86 14.60
#